data_AF-A0A370IE58-F1
#
_entry.id   AF-A0A370IE58-F1
#
_cell.length_a   1.000
_cell.length_b   1.000
_cell.length_c   1.000
_cell.angle_alpha   90.00
_cell.angle_beta   90.00
_cell.angle_gamma   90.00
#
_symmetry.space_group_name_H-M   'P 1'
#
loop_
_entity.id
_entity.type
_entity.pdbx_description
1 polymer ?
#
loop_
_entity_poly.entity_id
_entity_poly.type
_entity_poly.pdbx_seq_one_letter_code
_entity_poly.pdbx_strand_id
1 'polypeptide(L)'
;MVGRFDRAVSGTVARLPDSPIDTGLRRLTRSADHGLLWFTIAGALASRKGAQRRAAVRGVASLAAASFLANIVLKTVFARRRPAAELLSPYRRLVRRPSSSSFPSGHSASAAAFVTAVAMESPRTGLALAPLAATVAYSRVHTGVHWSSDVLVGASVGTGVALATRRWWPVRESATHTRPMREVPRLVDGKGLVLLVNPTSGDAAYDPTDDIAAVLPAAQLLRTEPDGDCVEQLERALAERTETTAAVGVAGGDGTVAAVARVALRHDLPLVVIPTGTLNHFARDVGVDNLTQVAEAVDTGEAVAVDLASVRLGDGEPHHLINTASIGAYPELVRLREQWEGRWGKWPAFAAALLVMLHRAEPIRIRFDDRWHEAWFLFVGNGPYHPHGAIPAYRPRMDSGLLDVRWLRADLRWSRTRAMIALLLAAFGHSKVYDERIVHELTVDLAGPQALATDGEVIGKAAHLHFSVAGRIAVYHRHKPGE
;
A
#
# COMPACT_ATOMS: atom_id res chain seq x y z
N MET A 1 37.47 6.85 -20.03
CA MET A 1 38.58 7.82 -20.06
C MET A 1 38.43 8.79 -18.89
N VAL A 2 39.47 9.10 -18.12
CA VAL A 2 39.38 10.05 -16.98
C VAL A 2 39.32 11.47 -17.54
N GLY A 3 38.23 12.19 -17.25
CA GLY A 3 38.01 13.55 -17.77
C GLY A 3 38.91 14.61 -17.13
N ARG A 4 38.96 15.81 -17.74
CA ARG A 4 39.62 16.99 -17.14
C ARG A 4 38.98 17.36 -15.80
N PHE A 5 37.65 17.22 -15.69
CA PHE A 5 36.88 17.45 -14.48
C PHE A 5 37.36 16.60 -13.30
N ASP A 6 37.48 15.28 -13.48
CA ASP A 6 37.93 14.37 -12.43
C ASP A 6 39.32 14.70 -11.91
N ARG A 7 40.24 15.06 -12.81
CA ARG A 7 41.60 15.49 -12.44
C ARG A 7 41.60 16.82 -11.69
N ALA A 8 40.78 17.78 -12.10
CA ALA A 8 40.66 19.07 -11.43
C ALA A 8 40.12 18.93 -10.00
N VAL A 9 39.07 18.13 -9.81
CA VAL A 9 38.48 17.88 -8.49
C VAL A 9 39.45 17.14 -7.59
N SER A 10 40.03 16.02 -8.06
CA SER A 10 41.02 15.27 -7.27
C SER A 10 42.26 16.09 -6.94
N GLY A 11 42.74 16.92 -7.86
CA GLY A 11 43.86 17.83 -7.61
C GLY A 11 43.54 18.90 -6.57
N THR A 12 42.32 19.43 -6.56
CA THR A 12 41.88 20.40 -5.55
C THR A 12 41.77 19.76 -4.16
N VAL A 13 41.17 18.58 -4.08
CA VAL A 13 41.08 17.79 -2.83
C VAL A 13 42.48 17.44 -2.30
N ALA A 14 43.42 17.10 -3.17
CA ALA A 14 44.79 16.79 -2.78
C ALA A 14 45.53 17.99 -2.14
N ARG A 15 45.18 19.22 -2.53
CA ARG A 15 45.79 20.46 -2.00
C ARG A 15 45.20 20.95 -0.67
N LEU A 16 44.11 20.35 -0.18
CA LEU A 16 43.53 20.75 1.09
C LEU A 16 44.53 20.48 2.24
N PRO A 17 44.63 21.37 3.25
CA PRO A 17 45.50 21.14 4.41
C PRO A 17 44.96 20.02 5.30
N ASP A 18 45.86 19.27 5.93
CA ASP A 18 45.48 18.18 6.84
C ASP A 18 44.68 18.72 8.04
N SER A 19 43.64 17.99 8.43
CA SER A 19 42.71 18.43 9.47
C SER A 19 42.10 17.24 10.25
N PRO A 20 41.56 17.48 11.46
CA PRO A 20 40.84 16.45 12.22
C PRO A 20 39.65 15.84 11.45
N ILE A 21 39.08 16.57 10.49
CA ILE A 21 38.00 16.12 9.61
C ILE A 21 38.42 14.90 8.78
N ASP A 22 39.70 14.81 8.38
CA ASP A 22 40.22 13.69 7.60
C ASP A 22 40.06 12.36 8.35
N THR A 23 40.27 12.37 9.68
CA THR A 23 40.07 11.20 10.54
C THR A 23 38.60 10.84 10.67
N GLY A 24 37.72 11.84 10.82
CA GLY A 24 36.26 11.65 10.84
C GLY A 24 35.74 11.02 9.55
N LEU A 25 36.15 11.55 8.39
CA LEU A 25 35.77 11.03 7.07
C LEU A 25 36.29 9.61 6.84
N ARG A 26 37.49 9.27 7.34
CA ARG A 26 38.02 7.90 7.29
C ARG A 26 37.23 6.92 8.15
N ARG A 27 36.75 7.34 9.32
CA ARG A 27 35.88 6.50 10.17
C ARG A 27 34.50 6.33 9.51
N LEU A 28 33.93 7.41 8.98
CA LEU A 28 32.65 7.39 8.28
C LEU A 28 32.66 6.48 7.06
N THR A 29 33.71 6.55 6.22
CA THR A 29 33.76 5.66 5.05
C THR A 29 33.88 4.19 5.44
N ARG A 30 34.48 3.87 6.60
CA ARG A 30 34.57 2.49 7.11
C ARG A 30 33.24 2.02 7.69
N SER A 31 32.50 2.87 8.40
CA SER A 31 31.17 2.50 8.90
C SER A 31 30.16 2.32 7.75
N ALA A 32 30.41 2.94 6.60
CA ALA A 32 29.66 2.69 5.37
C ALA A 32 30.07 1.39 4.65
N ASP A 33 31.15 0.71 5.05
CA ASP A 33 31.51 -0.59 4.48
C ASP A 33 30.46 -1.65 4.83
N HIS A 34 30.21 -2.55 3.87
CA HIS A 34 29.16 -3.58 3.95
C HIS A 34 27.75 -3.05 4.25
N GLY A 35 27.53 -1.74 4.17
CA GLY A 35 26.24 -1.11 4.45
C GLY A 35 25.90 -0.97 5.94
N LEU A 36 26.84 -1.21 6.86
CA LEU A 36 26.57 -1.24 8.31
C LEU A 36 25.86 0.02 8.82
N LEU A 37 26.37 1.21 8.46
CA LEU A 37 25.75 2.50 8.77
C LEU A 37 24.26 2.55 8.38
N TRP A 38 23.96 2.11 7.16
CA TRP A 38 22.61 2.16 6.61
C TRP A 38 21.69 1.11 7.25
N PHE A 39 22.22 -0.07 7.58
CA PHE A 39 21.48 -1.09 8.33
C PHE A 39 21.15 -0.63 9.76
N THR A 40 22.06 0.07 10.43
CA THR A 40 21.79 0.68 11.75
C THR A 40 20.67 1.72 11.66
N ILE A 41 20.73 2.62 10.66
CA ILE A 41 19.66 3.60 10.42
C ILE A 41 18.34 2.89 10.09
N ALA A 42 18.37 1.86 9.26
CA ALA A 42 17.19 1.06 8.93
C ALA A 42 16.59 0.41 10.17
N GLY A 43 17.40 -0.15 11.08
CA GLY A 43 16.93 -0.71 12.34
C GLY A 43 16.23 0.34 13.22
N ALA A 44 16.82 1.54 13.34
CA ALA A 44 16.21 2.65 14.07
C ALA A 44 14.87 3.08 13.44
N LEU A 45 14.80 3.19 12.11
CA LEU A 45 13.56 3.51 11.39
C LEU A 45 12.50 2.40 11.52
N ALA A 46 12.92 1.13 11.50
CA ALA A 46 12.05 -0.03 11.62
C ALA A 46 11.41 -0.16 13.00
N SER A 47 12.00 0.44 14.05
CA SER A 47 11.41 0.49 15.40
C SER A 47 10.11 1.30 15.46
N ARG A 48 9.87 2.19 14.49
CA ARG A 48 8.66 3.04 14.42
C ARG A 48 7.68 2.48 13.40
N LYS A 49 6.43 2.24 13.80
CA LYS A 49 5.35 1.77 12.90
C LYS A 49 5.05 2.79 11.77
N GLY A 50 4.32 2.34 10.75
CA GLY A 50 3.87 3.21 9.65
C GLY A 50 4.96 3.55 8.64
N ALA A 51 5.02 4.81 8.21
CA ALA A 51 5.89 5.28 7.12
C ALA A 51 7.38 5.02 7.37
N GLN A 52 7.85 5.12 8.61
CA GLN A 52 9.27 4.91 8.94
C GLN A 52 9.70 3.45 8.76
N ARG A 53 8.88 2.48 9.20
CA ARG A 53 9.15 1.05 8.95
C ARG A 53 9.14 0.71 7.47
N ARG A 54 8.22 1.28 6.68
CA ARG A 54 8.22 1.12 5.21
C ARG A 54 9.48 1.72 4.58
N ALA A 55 9.87 2.92 5.01
CA ALA A 55 11.10 3.59 4.59
C ALA A 55 12.33 2.72 4.85
N ALA A 56 12.41 2.06 6.02
CA ALA A 56 13.48 1.14 6.37
C ALA A 56 13.56 -0.06 5.41
N VAL A 57 12.44 -0.75 5.20
CA VAL A 57 12.37 -1.93 4.33
C VAL A 57 12.72 -1.57 2.89
N ARG A 58 12.11 -0.51 2.36
CA ARG A 58 12.36 -0.01 1.00
C ARG A 58 13.80 0.46 0.83
N GLY A 59 14.35 1.13 1.85
CA GLY A 59 15.74 1.57 1.90
C GLY A 59 16.71 0.40 1.81
N VAL A 60 16.52 -0.64 2.62
CA VAL A 60 17.36 -1.85 2.61
C VAL A 60 17.27 -2.58 1.28
N ALA A 61 16.07 -2.79 0.74
CA ALA A 61 15.88 -3.44 -0.54
C ALA A 61 16.58 -2.67 -1.68
N SER A 62 16.42 -1.34 -1.71
CA SER A 62 17.05 -0.48 -2.72
C SER A 62 18.58 -0.46 -2.59
N LEU A 63 19.09 -0.41 -1.36
CA LEU A 63 20.52 -0.51 -1.08
C LEU A 63 21.10 -1.84 -1.56
N ALA A 64 20.44 -2.96 -1.24
CA ALA A 64 20.90 -4.28 -1.64
C ALA A 64 20.94 -4.43 -3.16
N ALA A 65 19.87 -4.00 -3.86
CA ALA A 65 19.79 -4.01 -5.31
C ALA A 65 20.85 -3.10 -5.96
N ALA A 66 21.04 -1.88 -5.45
CA ALA A 66 22.04 -0.94 -5.97
C ALA A 66 23.47 -1.44 -5.73
N SER A 67 23.74 -2.05 -4.57
CA SER A 67 25.02 -2.66 -4.25
C SER A 67 25.33 -3.83 -5.17
N PHE A 68 24.37 -4.72 -5.41
CA PHE A 68 24.50 -5.83 -6.36
C PHE A 68 24.78 -5.32 -7.78
N LEU A 69 23.95 -4.40 -8.28
CA LEU A 69 24.10 -3.84 -9.62
C LEU A 69 25.46 -3.13 -9.79
N ALA A 70 25.86 -2.29 -8.83
CA ALA A 70 27.12 -1.56 -8.91
C ALA A 70 28.34 -2.48 -8.79
N ASN A 71 28.35 -3.38 -7.80
CA ASN A 71 29.55 -4.15 -7.47
C ASN A 71 29.72 -5.44 -8.27
N ILE A 72 28.62 -6.11 -8.62
CA ILE A 72 28.66 -7.41 -9.30
C ILE A 72 28.49 -7.27 -10.80
N VAL A 73 27.60 -6.38 -11.25
CA VAL A 73 27.29 -6.21 -12.68
C VAL A 73 28.15 -5.13 -13.31
N LEU A 74 28.08 -3.89 -12.83
CA LEU A 74 28.73 -2.77 -13.53
C LEU A 74 30.26 -2.79 -13.39
N LYS A 75 30.79 -3.17 -12.23
CA LYS A 75 32.25 -3.26 -12.02
C LYS A 75 32.93 -4.37 -12.81
N THR A 76 32.20 -5.42 -13.20
CA THR A 76 32.75 -6.51 -14.04
C THR A 76 32.77 -6.11 -15.51
N VAL A 77 31.84 -5.24 -15.94
CA VAL A 77 31.78 -4.71 -17.31
C VAL A 77 32.77 -3.56 -17.52
N PHE A 78 32.94 -2.67 -16.54
CA PHE A 78 33.77 -1.46 -16.69
C PHE A 78 35.07 -1.55 -15.89
N ALA A 79 36.19 -1.69 -16.59
CA ALA A 79 37.51 -1.60 -16.00
C ALA A 79 37.99 -0.14 -15.94
N ARG A 80 37.97 0.47 -14.73
CA ARG A 80 38.48 1.83 -14.52
C ARG A 80 39.52 1.86 -13.41
N ARG A 81 40.70 2.42 -13.70
CA ARG A 81 41.78 2.65 -12.73
C ARG A 81 41.38 3.71 -11.70
N ARG A 82 41.68 3.44 -10.42
CA ARG A 82 41.47 4.34 -9.28
C ARG A 82 42.38 5.58 -9.36
N PRO A 83 42.03 6.69 -8.69
CA PRO A 83 42.93 7.85 -8.55
C PRO A 83 44.26 7.45 -7.90
N ALA A 84 45.33 8.18 -8.22
CA ALA A 84 46.64 7.99 -7.62
C ALA A 84 46.62 8.47 -6.16
N ALA A 85 46.15 7.62 -5.25
CA ALA A 85 46.09 7.90 -3.82
C ALA A 85 47.47 8.14 -3.19
N GLU A 86 48.56 7.80 -3.90
CA GLU A 86 49.95 8.13 -3.53
C GLU A 86 50.28 9.62 -3.63
N LEU A 87 49.43 10.41 -4.26
CA LEU A 87 49.55 11.87 -4.30
C LEU A 87 48.81 12.56 -3.13
N LEU A 88 48.11 11.81 -2.27
CA LEU A 88 47.39 12.35 -1.11
C LEU A 88 48.19 12.25 0.18
N SER A 89 47.96 13.10 1.18
CA SER A 89 48.56 12.94 2.50
C SER A 89 48.28 11.56 3.12
N PRO A 90 49.24 10.89 3.81
CA PRO A 90 49.02 9.62 4.50
C PRO A 90 47.81 9.63 5.45
N TYR A 91 47.49 10.79 6.04
CA TYR A 91 46.35 10.96 6.95
C TYR A 91 44.99 10.78 6.27
N ARG A 92 44.90 10.97 4.94
CA ARG A 92 43.67 10.77 4.13
C ARG A 92 43.56 9.40 3.49
N ARG A 93 44.67 8.66 3.36
CA ARG A 93 44.69 7.35 2.68
C ARG A 93 44.01 6.27 3.52
N LEU A 94 43.29 5.37 2.86
CA LEU A 94 42.83 4.12 3.49
C LEU A 94 44.00 3.14 3.61
N VAL A 95 44.05 2.44 4.74
CA VAL A 95 45.10 1.45 5.06
C VAL A 95 44.97 0.22 4.16
N ARG A 96 43.74 -0.26 3.94
CA ARG A 96 43.43 -1.32 2.98
C ARG A 96 42.70 -0.72 1.79
N ARG A 97 43.28 -0.86 0.59
CA ARG A 97 42.71 -0.36 -0.66
C ARG A 97 41.93 -1.47 -1.37
N PRO A 98 40.76 -1.19 -1.97
CA PRO A 98 40.08 -2.17 -2.80
C PRO A 98 40.86 -2.45 -4.09
N SER A 99 41.04 -3.72 -4.44
CA SER A 99 41.71 -4.15 -5.68
C SER A 99 40.80 -4.15 -6.91
N SER A 100 39.48 -4.10 -6.71
CA SER A 100 38.48 -4.09 -7.79
C SER A 100 38.34 -2.72 -8.48
N SER A 101 37.67 -2.70 -9.64
CA SER A 101 37.41 -1.50 -10.44
C SER A 101 36.89 -0.32 -9.62
N SER A 102 37.31 0.89 -10.00
CA SER A 102 36.85 2.14 -9.40
C SER A 102 35.43 2.54 -9.83
N PHE A 103 34.92 2.04 -10.96
CA PHE A 103 33.68 2.53 -11.53
C PHE A 103 32.56 1.48 -11.52
N PRO A 104 31.33 1.85 -11.14
CA PRO A 104 30.95 3.04 -10.38
C PRO A 104 31.24 2.87 -8.87
N SER A 105 31.09 3.96 -8.09
CA SER A 105 31.25 3.91 -6.63
C SER A 105 30.07 3.21 -5.97
N GLY A 106 30.31 2.00 -5.44
CA GLY A 106 29.27 1.21 -4.74
C GLY A 106 28.74 1.87 -3.47
N HIS A 107 29.59 2.50 -2.66
CA HIS A 107 29.14 3.25 -1.46
C HIS A 107 28.21 4.40 -1.81
N SER A 108 28.53 5.14 -2.88
CA SER A 108 27.71 6.25 -3.36
C SER A 108 26.36 5.74 -3.90
N ALA A 109 26.37 4.62 -4.64
CA ALA A 109 25.15 3.97 -5.11
C ALA A 109 24.26 3.50 -3.96
N SER A 110 24.82 2.78 -2.99
CA SER A 110 24.09 2.31 -1.80
C SER A 110 23.52 3.46 -0.97
N ALA A 111 24.31 4.51 -0.73
CA ALA A 111 23.88 5.68 0.03
C ALA A 111 22.73 6.44 -0.65
N ALA A 112 22.89 6.73 -1.96
CA ALA A 112 21.86 7.40 -2.74
C ALA A 112 20.59 6.56 -2.86
N ALA A 113 20.71 5.25 -3.07
CA ALA A 113 19.57 4.33 -3.13
C ALA A 113 18.78 4.31 -1.81
N PHE A 114 19.48 4.17 -0.68
CA PHE A 114 18.85 4.14 0.63
C PHE A 114 18.10 5.45 0.94
N VAL A 115 18.79 6.59 0.81
CA VAL A 115 18.20 7.90 1.15
C VAL A 115 17.07 8.28 0.19
N THR A 116 17.21 8.01 -1.11
CA THR A 116 16.13 8.25 -2.07
C THR A 116 14.91 7.41 -1.71
N ALA A 117 15.09 6.11 -1.43
CA ALA A 117 14.00 5.23 -1.02
C ALA A 117 13.33 5.66 0.30
N VAL A 118 14.11 6.15 1.28
CA VAL A 118 13.56 6.71 2.52
C VAL A 118 12.79 8.01 2.25
N ALA A 119 13.32 8.90 1.40
CA ALA A 119 12.65 10.15 1.04
C ALA A 119 11.30 9.92 0.37
N MET A 120 11.15 8.83 -0.39
CA MET A 120 9.88 8.46 -1.03
C MET A 120 8.81 8.05 -0.03
N GLU A 121 9.16 7.48 1.12
CA GLU A 121 8.19 7.09 2.16
C GLU A 121 8.04 8.16 3.26
N SER A 122 9.10 8.93 3.51
CA SER A 122 9.15 10.03 4.49
C SER A 122 10.09 11.13 3.98
N PRO A 123 9.58 12.14 3.26
CA PRO A 123 10.40 13.20 2.67
C PRO A 123 11.26 13.94 3.70
N ARG A 124 10.70 14.21 4.89
CA ARG A 124 11.43 14.87 6.00
C ARG A 124 12.61 14.03 6.49
N THR A 125 12.41 12.73 6.68
CA THR A 125 13.49 11.81 7.10
C THR A 125 14.55 11.69 6.01
N GLY A 126 14.13 11.56 4.74
CA GLY A 126 15.05 11.51 3.61
C GLY A 126 15.91 12.77 3.50
N LEU A 127 15.30 13.94 3.64
CA LEU A 127 15.99 15.22 3.64
C LEU A 127 17.01 15.32 4.79
N ALA A 128 16.65 14.84 6.00
CA ALA A 128 17.56 14.78 7.14
C ALA A 128 18.76 13.84 6.91
N LEU A 129 18.58 12.76 6.14
CA LEU A 129 19.64 11.81 5.81
C LEU A 129 20.48 12.21 4.58
N ALA A 130 20.00 13.13 3.74
CA ALA A 130 20.69 13.55 2.52
C ALA A 130 22.11 14.12 2.77
N PRO A 131 22.34 14.98 3.78
CA PRO A 131 23.69 15.43 4.12
C PRO A 131 24.64 14.28 4.47
N LEU A 132 24.15 13.25 5.16
CA LEU A 132 24.96 12.08 5.50
C LEU A 132 25.36 11.29 4.26
N ALA A 133 24.42 11.04 3.33
CA ALA A 133 24.73 10.38 2.06
C ALA A 133 25.71 11.19 1.21
N ALA A 134 25.54 12.52 1.14
CA ALA A 134 26.47 13.42 0.46
C ALA A 134 27.86 13.36 1.09
N THR A 135 27.95 13.30 2.42
CA THR A 135 29.23 13.19 3.14
C THR A 135 29.91 11.84 2.88
N VAL A 136 29.15 10.73 2.86
CA VAL A 136 29.67 9.41 2.47
C VAL A 136 30.19 9.46 1.03
N ALA A 137 29.44 10.05 0.09
CA ALA A 137 29.86 10.20 -1.30
C ALA A 137 31.15 11.04 -1.43
N TYR A 138 31.21 12.19 -0.75
CA TYR A 138 32.40 13.04 -0.71
C TYR A 138 33.61 12.32 -0.12
N SER A 139 33.43 11.55 0.96
CA SER A 139 34.52 10.80 1.60
C SER A 139 35.26 9.86 0.64
N ARG A 140 34.59 9.37 -0.42
CA ARG A 140 35.19 8.50 -1.45
C ARG A 140 36.13 9.25 -2.40
N VAL A 141 35.81 10.50 -2.71
CA VAL A 141 36.71 11.40 -3.46
C VAL A 141 37.84 11.86 -2.56
N HIS A 142 37.50 12.25 -1.32
CA HIS A 142 38.42 12.78 -0.33
C HIS A 142 39.54 11.80 0.07
N THR A 143 39.20 10.52 0.23
CA THR A 143 40.18 9.45 0.53
C THR A 143 40.92 8.93 -0.71
N GLY A 144 40.62 9.48 -1.89
CA GLY A 144 41.30 9.17 -3.15
C GLY A 144 41.00 7.80 -3.74
N VAL A 145 39.96 7.11 -3.25
CA VAL A 145 39.64 5.77 -3.72
C VAL A 145 38.74 5.76 -4.96
N HIS A 146 38.08 6.87 -5.28
CA HIS A 146 37.21 7.04 -6.45
C HIS A 146 37.37 8.43 -7.08
N TRP A 147 37.15 8.50 -8.40
CA TRP A 147 37.00 9.77 -9.10
C TRP A 147 35.63 10.40 -8.81
N SER A 148 35.50 11.71 -8.98
CA SER A 148 34.21 12.42 -8.80
C SER A 148 33.11 11.85 -9.70
N SER A 149 33.41 11.50 -10.94
CA SER A 149 32.45 10.88 -11.86
C SER A 149 32.04 9.46 -11.44
N ASP A 150 32.92 8.69 -10.78
CA ASP A 150 32.54 7.37 -10.23
C ASP A 150 31.46 7.53 -9.15
N VAL A 151 31.58 8.59 -8.35
CA VAL A 151 30.66 8.94 -7.27
C VAL A 151 29.34 9.45 -7.81
N LEU A 152 29.38 10.37 -8.79
CA LEU A 152 28.17 10.90 -9.43
C LEU A 152 27.38 9.78 -10.14
N VAL A 153 28.03 8.97 -10.97
CA VAL A 153 27.36 7.85 -11.64
C VAL A 153 26.87 6.82 -10.63
N GLY A 154 27.66 6.50 -9.60
CA GLY A 154 27.21 5.63 -8.52
C GLY A 154 25.92 6.14 -7.89
N ALA A 155 25.89 7.43 -7.49
CA ALA A 155 24.69 8.04 -6.92
C ALA A 155 23.49 8.00 -7.89
N SER A 156 23.69 8.32 -9.17
CA SER A 156 22.63 8.24 -10.19
C SER A 156 22.08 6.83 -10.36
N VAL A 157 22.94 5.80 -10.40
CA VAL A 157 22.51 4.39 -10.44
C VAL A 157 21.70 4.04 -9.19
N GLY A 158 22.17 4.45 -8.00
CA GLY A 158 21.47 4.22 -6.74
C GLY A 158 20.08 4.86 -6.71
N THR A 159 19.99 6.14 -7.07
CA THR A 159 18.72 6.87 -7.19
C THR A 159 17.80 6.21 -8.22
N GLY A 160 18.33 5.80 -9.38
CA GLY A 160 17.54 5.09 -10.40
C GLY A 160 16.97 3.77 -9.89
N VAL A 161 17.76 2.96 -9.17
CA VAL A 161 17.29 1.72 -8.53
C VAL A 161 16.18 2.01 -7.51
N ALA A 162 16.37 3.02 -6.65
CA ALA A 162 15.34 3.41 -5.68
C ALA A 162 14.06 3.88 -6.36
N LEU A 163 14.13 4.71 -7.40
CA LEU A 163 12.95 5.17 -8.16
C LEU A 163 12.25 4.01 -8.88
N ALA A 164 13.00 3.04 -9.42
CA ALA A 164 12.44 1.86 -10.06
C ALA A 164 11.60 1.02 -9.07
N THR A 165 11.86 1.13 -7.76
CA THR A 165 11.00 0.48 -6.76
C THR A 165 9.56 1.02 -6.74
N ARG A 166 9.26 2.24 -7.26
CA ARG A 166 7.86 2.74 -7.34
C ARG A 166 6.96 1.83 -8.15
N ARG A 167 7.55 1.08 -9.08
CA ARG A 167 6.82 0.26 -10.04
C ARG A 167 6.14 -0.95 -9.37
N TRP A 168 6.74 -1.51 -8.32
CA TRP A 168 6.18 -2.61 -7.53
C TRP A 168 5.81 -2.19 -6.11
N TRP A 169 6.41 -1.14 -5.57
CA TRP A 169 6.10 -0.60 -4.27
C TRP A 169 5.61 0.86 -4.43
N PRO A 170 4.32 1.05 -4.72
CA PRO A 170 3.72 2.38 -4.79
C PRO A 170 3.89 3.08 -3.46
N VAL A 171 4.27 4.35 -3.51
CA VAL A 171 4.16 5.23 -2.34
C VAL A 171 2.66 5.52 -2.18
N ARG A 172 2.12 5.36 -0.96
CA ARG A 172 0.76 5.84 -0.67
C ARG A 172 0.82 7.38 -0.68
N GLU A 173 0.29 7.99 -1.72
CA GLU A 173 0.15 9.45 -1.83
C GLU A 173 -1.04 9.86 -0.96
N SER A 174 -0.74 10.32 0.27
CA SER A 174 -1.67 10.86 1.27
C SER A 174 -2.91 10.01 1.63
N ALA A 175 -3.72 10.51 2.58
CA ALA A 175 -4.99 9.89 2.97
C ALA A 175 -5.96 9.86 1.79
N THR A 176 -6.93 8.94 1.84
CA THR A 176 -8.00 8.85 0.85
C THR A 176 -8.71 10.20 0.79
N HIS A 177 -8.70 10.85 -0.37
CA HIS A 177 -9.44 12.08 -0.59
C HIS A 177 -10.92 11.74 -0.73
N THR A 178 -11.72 12.27 0.18
CA THR A 178 -13.18 12.14 0.13
C THR A 178 -13.80 13.54 0.14
N ARG A 179 -14.91 13.74 -0.58
CA ARG A 179 -15.63 15.01 -0.54
C ARG A 179 -16.24 15.21 0.85
N PRO A 180 -15.91 16.30 1.56
CA PRO A 180 -16.56 16.61 2.83
C PRO A 180 -18.05 16.88 2.61
N MET A 181 -18.87 16.33 3.50
CA MET A 181 -20.30 16.59 3.61
C MET A 181 -20.52 17.37 4.91
N ARG A 182 -20.93 18.64 4.78
CA ARG A 182 -21.05 19.58 5.92
C ARG A 182 -22.45 19.65 6.55
N GLU A 183 -23.33 18.71 6.21
CA GLU A 183 -24.75 18.76 6.61
C GLU A 183 -25.25 17.37 7.06
N VAL A 184 -24.47 16.68 7.90
CA VAL A 184 -25.02 15.53 8.64
C VAL A 184 -25.46 15.95 10.04
N PRO A 185 -26.45 15.28 10.65
CA PRO A 185 -26.90 15.58 12.00
C PRO A 185 -25.74 15.52 13.01
N ARG A 186 -25.72 16.44 13.97
CA ARG A 186 -24.81 16.33 15.11
C ARG A 186 -25.39 15.35 16.12
N LEU A 187 -24.62 14.35 16.53
CA LEU A 187 -25.03 13.33 17.48
C LEU A 187 -24.33 13.57 18.82
N VAL A 188 -24.71 14.66 19.51
CA VAL A 188 -24.13 15.01 20.82
C VAL A 188 -24.31 13.84 21.78
N ASP A 189 -23.20 13.36 22.36
CA ASP A 189 -23.15 12.18 23.23
C ASP A 189 -23.71 10.89 22.59
N GLY A 190 -23.86 10.85 21.26
CA GLY A 190 -24.47 9.73 20.52
C GLY A 190 -26.00 9.77 20.43
N LYS A 191 -26.66 10.86 20.80
CA LYS A 191 -28.12 10.94 20.76
C LYS A 191 -28.67 10.71 19.34
N GLY A 192 -29.62 9.78 19.21
CA GLY A 192 -30.24 9.41 17.93
C GLY A 192 -29.40 8.43 17.08
N LEU A 193 -28.29 7.92 17.62
CA LEU A 193 -27.47 6.87 17.02
C LEU A 193 -28.00 5.48 17.42
N VAL A 194 -28.18 4.60 16.44
CA VAL A 194 -28.36 3.15 16.66
C VAL A 194 -27.08 2.45 16.20
N LEU A 195 -26.34 1.83 17.11
CA LEU A 195 -25.02 1.26 16.81
C LEU A 195 -24.99 -0.26 17.04
N LEU A 196 -24.68 -1.01 15.99
CA LEU A 196 -24.50 -2.45 16.06
C LEU A 196 -23.05 -2.80 16.45
N VAL A 197 -22.88 -3.53 17.54
CA VAL A 197 -21.58 -3.99 18.05
C VAL A 197 -21.43 -5.48 17.78
N ASN A 198 -20.42 -5.85 17.00
CA ASN A 198 -20.03 -7.24 16.79
C ASN A 198 -18.77 -7.57 17.62
N PRO A 199 -18.91 -8.14 18.83
CA PRO A 199 -17.77 -8.44 19.71
C PRO A 199 -16.90 -9.59 19.19
N THR A 200 -17.38 -10.39 18.24
CA THR A 200 -16.59 -11.46 17.62
C THR A 200 -15.66 -10.94 16.51
N SER A 201 -15.91 -9.71 16.04
CA SER A 201 -15.08 -9.05 15.04
C SER A 201 -13.84 -8.41 15.68
N GLY A 202 -12.70 -9.10 15.64
CA GLY A 202 -11.43 -8.56 16.11
C GLY A 202 -10.72 -9.48 17.10
N ASP A 203 -10.23 -8.89 18.19
CA ASP A 203 -9.69 -9.66 19.31
C ASP A 203 -10.85 -10.29 20.09
N ALA A 204 -10.94 -11.63 20.07
CA ALA A 204 -11.99 -12.37 20.76
C ALA A 204 -11.99 -12.15 22.29
N ALA A 205 -10.90 -11.59 22.85
CA ALA A 205 -10.78 -11.26 24.26
C ALA A 205 -11.23 -9.82 24.61
N TYR A 206 -11.62 -8.99 23.63
CA TYR A 206 -11.97 -7.59 23.84
C TYR A 206 -13.35 -7.26 23.27
N ASP A 207 -14.24 -6.79 24.14
CA ASP A 207 -15.56 -6.28 23.78
C ASP A 207 -15.56 -4.75 23.87
N PRO A 208 -15.77 -4.02 22.76
CA PRO A 208 -15.72 -2.55 22.75
C PRO A 208 -16.99 -1.90 23.33
N THR A 209 -18.01 -2.67 23.71
CA THR A 209 -19.33 -2.13 24.10
C THR A 209 -19.23 -1.10 25.23
N ASP A 210 -18.49 -1.41 26.30
CA ASP A 210 -18.38 -0.52 27.47
C ASP A 210 -17.60 0.76 27.14
N ASP A 211 -16.54 0.66 26.33
CA ASP A 211 -15.77 1.82 25.88
C ASP A 211 -16.61 2.73 24.99
N ILE A 212 -17.43 2.15 24.10
CA ILE A 212 -18.37 2.90 23.26
C ILE A 212 -19.43 3.58 24.13
N ALA A 213 -20.01 2.88 25.11
CA ALA A 213 -21.01 3.45 26.01
C ALA A 213 -20.44 4.60 26.86
N ALA A 214 -19.16 4.54 27.24
CA ALA A 214 -18.51 5.61 27.99
C ALA A 214 -18.34 6.90 27.16
N VAL A 215 -18.13 6.76 25.84
CA VAL A 215 -17.87 7.89 24.93
C VAL A 215 -19.14 8.40 24.25
N LEU A 216 -20.12 7.52 24.01
CA LEU A 216 -21.39 7.82 23.35
C LEU A 216 -22.57 7.34 24.24
N PRO A 217 -22.76 7.92 25.44
CA PRO A 217 -23.69 7.39 26.44
C PRO A 217 -25.17 7.48 26.05
N ALA A 218 -25.53 8.32 25.07
CA ALA A 218 -26.89 8.44 24.55
C ALA A 218 -27.17 7.58 23.31
N ALA A 219 -26.18 6.81 22.82
CA ALA A 219 -26.36 5.89 21.71
C ALA A 219 -27.10 4.61 22.14
N GLN A 220 -27.97 4.10 21.27
CA GLN A 220 -28.56 2.78 21.46
C GLN A 220 -27.60 1.71 20.94
N LEU A 221 -27.02 0.93 21.83
CA LEU A 221 -26.09 -0.14 21.47
C LEU A 221 -26.83 -1.47 21.29
N LEU A 222 -26.63 -2.13 20.17
CA LEU A 222 -27.18 -3.44 19.84
C LEU A 222 -26.04 -4.43 19.67
N ARG A 223 -26.00 -5.51 20.45
CA ARG A 223 -24.97 -6.55 20.27
C ARG A 223 -25.44 -7.56 19.23
N THR A 224 -24.56 -7.96 18.31
CA THR A 224 -24.91 -8.97 17.30
C THR A 224 -25.28 -10.30 17.94
N GLU A 225 -26.35 -10.91 17.47
CA GLU A 225 -26.74 -12.27 17.85
C GLU A 225 -25.78 -13.29 17.20
N PRO A 226 -25.33 -14.35 17.91
CA PRO A 226 -24.30 -15.29 17.42
C PRO A 226 -24.61 -15.96 16.08
N ASP A 227 -25.89 -16.13 15.73
CA ASP A 227 -26.36 -16.77 14.49
C ASP A 227 -27.39 -15.90 13.73
N GLY A 228 -27.52 -14.62 14.11
CA GLY A 228 -28.52 -13.71 13.54
C GLY A 228 -27.98 -12.91 12.35
N ASP A 229 -28.87 -12.55 11.41
CA ASP A 229 -28.53 -11.58 10.36
C ASP A 229 -28.46 -10.17 10.98
N CYS A 230 -27.27 -9.58 10.94
CA CYS A 230 -26.99 -8.23 11.41
C CYS A 230 -27.94 -7.17 10.81
N VAL A 231 -28.33 -7.36 9.55
CA VAL A 231 -29.25 -6.45 8.86
C VAL A 231 -30.66 -6.63 9.37
N GLU A 232 -31.16 -7.85 9.49
CA GLU A 232 -32.51 -8.07 10.03
C GLU A 232 -32.63 -7.54 11.46
N GLN A 233 -31.59 -7.74 12.28
CA GLN A 233 -31.54 -7.21 13.65
C GLN A 233 -31.59 -5.68 13.68
N LEU A 234 -30.79 -5.01 12.83
CA LEU A 234 -30.78 -3.56 12.76
C LEU A 234 -32.09 -2.99 12.21
N GLU A 235 -32.64 -3.59 11.15
CA GLU A 235 -33.93 -3.21 10.56
C GLU A 235 -35.06 -3.33 11.59
N ARG A 236 -35.08 -4.42 12.37
CA ARG A 236 -36.04 -4.61 13.47
C ARG A 236 -35.91 -3.51 14.51
N ALA A 237 -34.68 -3.21 14.95
CA ALA A 237 -34.45 -2.16 15.94
C ALA A 237 -34.85 -0.76 15.43
N LEU A 238 -34.66 -0.48 14.14
CA LEU A 238 -35.12 0.76 13.52
C LEU A 238 -36.65 0.84 13.44
N ALA A 239 -37.32 -0.27 13.12
CA ALA A 239 -38.78 -0.34 13.03
C ALA A 239 -39.48 -0.23 14.39
N GLU A 240 -38.88 -0.76 15.45
CA GLU A 240 -39.43 -0.74 16.82
C GLU A 240 -39.17 0.58 17.55
N ARG A 241 -38.29 1.44 17.02
CA ARG A 241 -37.89 2.68 17.67
C ARG A 241 -38.98 3.75 17.57
N THR A 242 -39.29 4.39 18.69
CA THR A 242 -40.26 5.49 18.78
C THR A 242 -39.62 6.87 18.57
N GLU A 243 -38.34 7.01 18.91
CA GLU A 243 -37.56 8.21 18.68
C GLU A 243 -36.99 8.25 17.26
N THR A 244 -36.83 9.46 16.70
CA THR A 244 -36.19 9.64 15.40
C THR A 244 -34.73 9.16 15.43
N THR A 245 -34.41 8.20 14.56
CA THR A 245 -33.02 7.81 14.28
C THR A 245 -32.37 8.87 13.39
N ALA A 246 -31.22 9.40 13.82
CA ALA A 246 -30.45 10.40 13.08
C ALA A 246 -29.24 9.78 12.35
N ALA A 247 -28.77 8.62 12.78
CA ALA A 247 -27.69 7.87 12.14
C ALA A 247 -27.70 6.40 12.58
N VAL A 248 -27.08 5.53 11.78
CA VAL A 248 -26.75 4.15 12.16
C VAL A 248 -25.25 4.00 12.31
N GLY A 249 -24.81 3.05 13.14
CA GLY A 249 -23.41 2.82 13.42
C GLY A 249 -23.05 1.35 13.47
N VAL A 250 -21.75 1.08 13.35
CA VAL A 250 -21.19 -0.27 13.43
C VAL A 250 -19.84 -0.27 14.13
N ALA A 251 -19.65 -1.21 15.04
CA ALA A 251 -18.37 -1.60 15.62
C ALA A 251 -18.10 -3.06 15.25
N GLY A 252 -17.38 -3.31 14.16
CA GLY A 252 -17.11 -4.66 13.67
C GLY A 252 -16.13 -4.71 12.50
N GLY A 253 -15.98 -5.90 11.91
CA GLY A 253 -15.14 -6.12 10.72
C GLY A 253 -15.81 -5.67 9.42
N ASP A 254 -15.08 -5.75 8.30
CA ASP A 254 -15.53 -5.22 7.00
C ASP A 254 -16.89 -5.83 6.54
N GLY A 255 -17.17 -7.10 6.84
CA GLY A 255 -18.46 -7.74 6.52
C GLY A 255 -19.64 -7.14 7.29
N THR A 256 -19.51 -6.95 8.61
CA THR A 256 -20.54 -6.27 9.42
C THR A 256 -20.70 -4.81 9.01
N VAL A 257 -19.60 -4.14 8.64
CA VAL A 257 -19.66 -2.78 8.11
C VAL A 257 -20.44 -2.71 6.80
N ALA A 258 -20.22 -3.65 5.87
CA ALA A 258 -20.98 -3.77 4.63
C ALA A 258 -22.48 -3.98 4.86
N ALA A 259 -22.81 -4.86 5.82
CA ALA A 259 -24.18 -5.10 6.24
C ALA A 259 -24.88 -3.84 6.75
N VAL A 260 -24.24 -3.08 7.65
CA VAL A 260 -24.82 -1.85 8.22
C VAL A 260 -24.87 -0.71 7.21
N ALA A 261 -23.87 -0.57 6.34
CA ALA A 261 -23.88 0.44 5.28
C ALA A 261 -25.04 0.25 4.29
N ARG A 262 -25.44 -1.00 4.02
CA ARG A 262 -26.64 -1.32 3.24
C ARG A 262 -27.91 -0.75 3.89
N VAL A 263 -28.05 -0.90 5.21
CA VAL A 263 -29.18 -0.35 5.95
C VAL A 263 -29.14 1.17 5.94
N ALA A 264 -27.95 1.76 6.15
CA ALA A 264 -27.73 3.20 6.07
C ALA A 264 -28.22 3.78 4.73
N LEU A 265 -27.86 3.15 3.61
CA LEU A 265 -28.30 3.57 2.27
C LEU A 265 -29.82 3.45 2.09
N ARG A 266 -30.44 2.37 2.54
CA ARG A 266 -31.88 2.14 2.40
C ARG A 266 -32.73 3.16 3.13
N HIS A 267 -32.27 3.62 4.29
CA HIS A 267 -32.97 4.58 5.15
C HIS A 267 -32.50 6.03 4.96
N ASP A 268 -31.59 6.29 4.03
CA ASP A 268 -30.95 7.61 3.82
C ASP A 268 -30.33 8.17 5.12
N LEU A 269 -29.70 7.29 5.90
CA LEU A 269 -29.07 7.62 7.17
C LEU A 269 -27.55 7.69 7.05
N PRO A 270 -26.88 8.67 7.69
CA PRO A 270 -25.44 8.67 7.84
C PRO A 270 -24.92 7.46 8.63
N LEU A 271 -23.70 7.03 8.32
CA LEU A 271 -23.03 5.87 8.91
C LEU A 271 -21.90 6.28 9.85
N VAL A 272 -21.91 5.75 11.07
CA VAL A 272 -20.80 5.80 12.02
C VAL A 272 -20.03 4.49 11.97
N VAL A 273 -18.70 4.54 11.80
CA VAL A 273 -17.85 3.32 11.82
C VAL A 273 -16.85 3.40 12.95
N ILE A 274 -16.85 2.39 13.82
CA ILE A 274 -15.90 2.26 14.92
C ILE A 274 -14.91 1.13 14.58
N PRO A 275 -13.60 1.42 14.50
CA PRO A 275 -12.60 0.45 14.08
C PRO A 275 -12.27 -0.55 15.21
N THR A 276 -13.03 -1.64 15.33
CA THR A 276 -12.81 -2.67 16.37
C THR A 276 -12.25 -4.00 15.83
N GLY A 277 -12.24 -4.21 14.51
CA GLY A 277 -11.72 -5.41 13.87
C GLY A 277 -10.19 -5.43 13.62
N THR A 278 -9.65 -6.60 13.29
CA THR A 278 -8.20 -6.82 13.08
C THR A 278 -7.69 -6.20 11.77
N LEU A 279 -8.53 -6.13 10.73
CA LEU A 279 -8.14 -5.71 9.38
C LEU A 279 -8.67 -4.31 8.98
N ASN A 280 -9.81 -3.85 9.52
CA ASN A 280 -10.40 -2.50 9.42
C ASN A 280 -10.07 -1.75 8.12
N HIS A 281 -10.23 -2.40 6.96
CA HIS A 281 -9.81 -1.81 5.69
C HIS A 281 -10.69 -0.60 5.37
N PHE A 282 -12.01 -0.71 5.58
CA PHE A 282 -12.92 0.41 5.34
C PHE A 282 -12.70 1.59 6.28
N ALA A 283 -12.64 1.36 7.60
CA ALA A 283 -12.44 2.44 8.57
C ALA A 283 -11.12 3.20 8.31
N ARG A 284 -10.05 2.47 7.95
CA ARG A 284 -8.77 3.07 7.56
C ARG A 284 -8.83 3.82 6.23
N ASP A 285 -9.63 3.36 5.28
CA ASP A 285 -9.84 4.05 4.01
C ASP A 285 -10.63 5.35 4.22
N VAL A 286 -11.60 5.38 5.15
CA VAL A 286 -12.34 6.58 5.57
C VAL A 286 -11.50 7.49 6.47
N GLY A 287 -10.38 7.00 7.01
CA GLY A 287 -9.48 7.78 7.86
C GLY A 287 -9.93 7.89 9.32
N VAL A 288 -10.74 6.94 9.78
CA VAL A 288 -11.14 6.81 11.18
C VAL A 288 -10.17 5.84 11.88
N ASP A 289 -9.34 6.37 12.77
CA ASP A 289 -8.25 5.60 13.40
C ASP A 289 -8.64 5.06 14.79
N ASN A 290 -9.54 5.73 15.53
CA ASN A 290 -9.89 5.39 16.91
C ASN A 290 -11.25 5.95 17.34
N LEU A 291 -11.75 5.44 18.47
CA LEU A 291 -13.04 5.82 19.05
C LEU A 291 -13.16 7.31 19.40
N THR A 292 -12.08 7.95 19.87
CA THR A 292 -12.08 9.38 20.19
C THR A 292 -12.35 10.23 18.94
N GLN A 293 -11.71 9.91 17.81
CA GLN A 293 -11.98 10.60 16.54
C GLN A 293 -13.43 10.41 16.07
N VAL A 294 -14.01 9.23 16.32
CA VAL A 294 -15.42 8.99 16.00
C VAL A 294 -16.32 9.91 16.82
N ALA A 295 -16.10 9.98 18.13
CA ALA A 295 -16.87 10.84 19.03
C ALA A 295 -16.82 12.31 18.62
N GLU A 296 -15.62 12.81 18.33
CA GLU A 296 -15.43 14.18 17.85
C GLU A 296 -16.12 14.43 16.50
N ALA A 297 -16.07 13.45 15.57
CA ALA A 297 -16.71 13.58 14.26
C ALA A 297 -18.25 13.65 14.38
N VAL A 298 -18.85 12.80 15.23
CA VAL A 298 -20.30 12.81 15.44
C VAL A 298 -20.77 14.05 16.21
N ASP A 299 -19.98 14.55 17.17
CA ASP A 299 -20.27 15.78 17.91
C ASP A 299 -20.21 17.02 17.02
N THR A 300 -19.29 17.04 16.06
CA THR A 300 -19.10 18.17 15.12
C THR A 300 -20.00 18.09 13.90
N GLY A 301 -20.56 16.91 13.59
CA GLY A 301 -21.34 16.69 12.37
C GLY A 301 -20.47 16.69 11.12
N GLU A 302 -19.21 16.25 11.23
CA GLU A 302 -18.30 16.12 10.10
C GLU A 302 -18.43 14.72 9.47
N ALA A 303 -18.73 14.70 8.17
CA ALA A 303 -18.80 13.47 7.40
C ALA A 303 -18.17 13.62 6.02
N VAL A 304 -18.01 12.48 5.37
CA VAL A 304 -17.49 12.37 4.01
C VAL A 304 -18.40 11.51 3.16
N ALA A 305 -18.46 11.81 1.86
CA ALA A 305 -19.17 11.00 0.90
C ALA A 305 -18.45 9.68 0.65
N VAL A 306 -19.20 8.57 0.69
CA VAL A 306 -18.74 7.24 0.29
C VAL A 306 -19.80 6.61 -0.60
N ASP A 307 -19.41 6.23 -1.80
CA ASP A 307 -20.25 5.46 -2.70
C ASP A 307 -20.31 4.00 -2.27
N LEU A 308 -21.43 3.36 -2.52
CA LEU A 308 -21.62 1.92 -2.38
C LEU A 308 -21.81 1.33 -3.77
N ALA A 309 -21.12 0.23 -4.06
CA ALA A 309 -21.37 -0.54 -5.26
C ALA A 309 -22.42 -1.62 -4.97
N SER A 310 -23.05 -2.11 -6.02
CA SER A 310 -23.96 -3.25 -5.97
C SER A 310 -23.66 -4.26 -7.05
N VAL A 311 -24.02 -5.51 -6.78
CA VAL A 311 -24.03 -6.60 -7.74
C VAL A 311 -25.38 -7.32 -7.69
N ARG A 312 -25.99 -7.53 -8.86
CA ARG A 312 -27.18 -8.36 -9.02
C ARG A 312 -26.80 -9.72 -9.59
N LEU A 313 -27.32 -10.79 -9.00
CA LEU A 313 -27.15 -12.17 -9.47
C LEU A 313 -28.42 -12.58 -10.24
N GLY A 314 -28.36 -12.63 -11.56
CA GLY A 314 -29.55 -12.83 -12.40
C GLY A 314 -30.61 -11.75 -12.14
N ASP A 315 -31.85 -12.19 -11.89
CA ASP A 315 -32.99 -11.31 -11.59
C ASP A 315 -33.22 -11.12 -10.07
N GLY A 316 -32.24 -11.46 -9.24
CA GLY A 316 -32.33 -11.31 -7.79
C GLY A 316 -32.25 -9.86 -7.31
N GLU A 317 -32.33 -9.67 -6.00
CA GLU A 317 -32.11 -8.37 -5.36
C GLU A 317 -30.62 -7.95 -5.45
N PRO A 318 -30.32 -6.64 -5.51
CA PRO A 318 -28.94 -6.17 -5.53
C PRO A 318 -28.26 -6.39 -4.16
N HIS A 319 -27.11 -7.06 -4.19
CA HIS A 319 -26.20 -7.17 -3.06
C HIS A 319 -25.25 -5.98 -3.04
N HIS A 320 -25.17 -5.27 -1.92
CA HIS A 320 -24.31 -4.10 -1.77
C HIS A 320 -22.91 -4.53 -1.33
N LEU A 321 -21.89 -3.86 -1.82
CA LEU A 321 -20.49 -4.07 -1.46
C LEU A 321 -19.78 -2.73 -1.24
N ILE A 322 -18.97 -2.69 -0.20
CA ILE A 322 -18.20 -1.50 0.19
C ILE A 322 -16.84 -1.49 -0.48
N ASN A 323 -16.18 -2.65 -0.58
CA ASN A 323 -14.81 -2.73 -1.06
C ASN A 323 -14.76 -3.37 -2.44
N THR A 324 -15.04 -4.67 -2.53
CA THR A 324 -14.68 -5.44 -3.72
C THR A 324 -15.57 -6.65 -3.92
N ALA A 325 -15.79 -7.01 -5.18
CA ALA A 325 -16.33 -8.28 -5.62
C ALA A 325 -15.31 -9.01 -6.49
N SER A 326 -15.33 -10.34 -6.47
CA SER A 326 -14.45 -11.14 -7.33
C SER A 326 -15.03 -12.51 -7.67
N ILE A 327 -14.67 -13.00 -8.86
CA ILE A 327 -15.00 -14.34 -9.37
C ILE A 327 -13.75 -15.05 -9.87
N GLY A 328 -13.81 -16.38 -9.94
CA GLY A 328 -12.67 -17.22 -10.31
C GLY A 328 -11.70 -17.40 -9.15
N ALA A 329 -10.40 -17.41 -9.43
CA ALA A 329 -9.39 -17.83 -8.47
C ALA A 329 -8.89 -16.72 -7.52
N TYR A 330 -9.45 -15.51 -7.58
CA TYR A 330 -9.01 -14.38 -6.75
C TYR A 330 -9.25 -14.58 -5.23
N PRO A 331 -10.40 -15.12 -4.77
CA PRO A 331 -10.59 -15.40 -3.34
C PRO A 331 -9.54 -16.37 -2.79
N GLU A 332 -9.18 -17.39 -3.57
CA GLU A 332 -8.12 -18.35 -3.19
C GLU A 332 -6.75 -17.66 -3.10
N LEU A 333 -6.43 -16.77 -4.06
CA LEU A 333 -5.21 -15.96 -4.04
C LEU A 333 -5.10 -15.11 -2.76
N VAL A 334 -6.17 -14.43 -2.37
CA VAL A 334 -6.21 -13.59 -1.16
C VAL A 334 -6.04 -14.44 0.09
N ARG A 335 -6.77 -15.55 0.20
CA ARG A 335 -6.69 -16.49 1.33
C ARG A 335 -5.29 -17.08 1.50
N LEU A 336 -4.66 -17.55 0.43
CA LEU A 336 -3.29 -18.10 0.46
C LEU A 336 -2.27 -17.02 0.84
N ARG A 337 -2.41 -15.80 0.31
CA ARG A 337 -1.56 -14.67 0.67
C ARG A 337 -1.63 -14.40 2.17
N GLU A 338 -2.83 -14.26 2.72
CA GLU A 338 -3.04 -13.93 4.14
C GLU A 338 -2.46 -15.01 5.08
N GLN A 339 -2.65 -16.28 4.72
CA GLN A 339 -2.07 -17.41 5.45
C GLN A 339 -0.54 -17.33 5.55
N TRP A 340 0.14 -16.85 4.51
CA TRP A 340 1.60 -16.81 4.44
C TRP A 340 2.22 -15.45 4.75
N GLU A 341 1.43 -14.38 4.75
CA GLU A 341 1.88 -13.01 4.95
C GLU A 341 2.60 -12.84 6.30
N GLY A 342 2.09 -13.46 7.37
CA GLY A 342 2.71 -13.39 8.70
C GLY A 342 4.13 -13.97 8.75
N ARG A 343 4.44 -14.97 7.92
CA ARG A 343 5.73 -15.66 7.91
C ARG A 343 6.72 -15.06 6.91
N TRP A 344 6.26 -14.71 5.72
CA TRP A 344 7.12 -14.33 4.60
C TRP A 344 7.01 -12.84 4.20
N GLY A 345 6.08 -12.11 4.81
CA GLY A 345 5.74 -10.75 4.43
C GLY A 345 4.85 -10.69 3.19
N LYS A 346 4.27 -9.51 2.94
CA LYS A 346 3.22 -9.28 1.94
C LYS A 346 3.59 -9.71 0.52
N TRP A 347 4.77 -9.30 0.03
CA TRP A 347 5.16 -9.54 -1.38
C TRP A 347 5.55 -11.00 -1.67
N PRO A 348 6.40 -11.66 -0.86
CA PRO A 348 6.71 -13.07 -1.09
C PRO A 348 5.48 -13.98 -0.91
N ALA A 349 4.62 -13.69 0.07
CA ALA A 349 3.36 -14.41 0.26
C ALA A 349 2.45 -14.27 -0.97
N PHE A 350 2.31 -13.06 -1.51
CA PHE A 350 1.55 -12.84 -2.74
C PHE A 350 2.13 -13.62 -3.93
N ALA A 351 3.44 -13.59 -4.13
CA ALA A 351 4.08 -14.29 -5.25
C ALA A 351 3.89 -15.81 -5.19
N ALA A 352 4.03 -16.39 -3.99
CA ALA A 352 3.77 -17.80 -3.77
C ALA A 352 2.29 -18.14 -3.99
N ALA A 353 1.38 -17.32 -3.46
CA ALA A 353 -0.06 -17.51 -3.62
C ALA A 353 -0.48 -17.45 -5.09
N LEU A 354 0.05 -16.50 -5.87
CA LEU A 354 -0.19 -16.42 -7.32
C LEU A 354 0.33 -17.65 -8.05
N LEU A 355 1.53 -18.12 -7.71
CA LEU A 355 2.09 -19.32 -8.34
C LEU A 355 1.20 -20.56 -8.09
N VAL A 356 0.76 -20.76 -6.85
CA VAL A 356 -0.11 -21.88 -6.49
C VAL A 356 -1.48 -21.75 -7.16
N MET A 357 -2.07 -20.56 -7.13
CA MET A 357 -3.34 -20.26 -7.80
C MET A 357 -3.25 -20.57 -9.30
N LEU A 358 -2.23 -20.07 -10.00
CA LEU A 358 -2.05 -20.32 -11.43
C LEU A 358 -1.82 -21.81 -11.76
N HIS A 359 -1.25 -22.58 -10.82
CA HIS A 359 -1.02 -24.00 -11.02
C HIS A 359 -2.28 -24.86 -10.81
N ARG A 360 -3.15 -24.47 -9.86
CA ARG A 360 -4.31 -25.26 -9.45
C ARG A 360 -5.63 -24.84 -10.07
N ALA A 361 -5.80 -23.54 -10.35
CA ALA A 361 -7.06 -23.02 -10.83
C ALA A 361 -7.30 -23.38 -12.31
N GLU A 362 -8.58 -23.47 -12.65
CA GLU A 362 -9.05 -23.53 -14.04
C GLU A 362 -9.50 -22.12 -14.49
N PRO A 363 -9.19 -21.71 -15.73
CA PRO A 363 -9.71 -20.47 -16.28
C PRO A 363 -11.24 -20.45 -16.32
N ILE A 364 -11.82 -19.31 -15.94
CA ILE A 364 -13.23 -19.02 -16.15
C ILE A 364 -13.45 -18.34 -17.50
N ARG A 365 -14.58 -18.65 -18.13
CA ARG A 365 -15.04 -17.97 -19.34
C ARG A 365 -16.05 -16.90 -18.98
N ILE A 366 -15.70 -15.66 -19.25
CA ILE A 366 -16.48 -14.47 -18.92
C ILE A 366 -16.74 -13.66 -20.19
N ARG A 367 -17.93 -13.07 -20.31
CA ARG A 367 -18.30 -12.18 -21.41
C ARG A 367 -18.66 -10.82 -20.85
N PHE A 368 -18.03 -9.79 -21.38
CA PHE A 368 -18.39 -8.40 -21.21
C PHE A 368 -17.97 -7.67 -22.50
N ASP A 369 -18.54 -6.50 -22.79
CA ASP A 369 -18.32 -5.78 -24.05
C ASP A 369 -18.55 -6.64 -25.31
N ASP A 370 -19.59 -7.48 -25.30
CA ASP A 370 -19.96 -8.40 -26.39
C ASP A 370 -18.86 -9.41 -26.80
N ARG A 371 -17.85 -9.65 -25.95
CA ARG A 371 -16.73 -10.55 -26.23
C ARG A 371 -16.50 -11.55 -25.12
N TRP A 372 -16.24 -12.80 -25.50
CA TRP A 372 -15.82 -13.84 -24.56
C TRP A 372 -14.32 -13.72 -24.29
N HIS A 373 -13.97 -13.80 -23.01
CA HIS A 373 -12.62 -13.79 -22.48
C HIS A 373 -12.39 -15.05 -21.63
N GLU A 374 -11.18 -15.60 -21.68
CA GLU A 374 -10.73 -16.54 -20.66
C GLU A 374 -9.89 -15.78 -19.62
N ALA A 375 -10.24 -15.93 -18.35
CA ALA A 375 -9.59 -15.25 -17.25
C ALA A 375 -9.33 -16.20 -16.08
N TRP A 376 -8.23 -16.00 -15.36
CA TRP A 376 -7.98 -16.66 -14.09
C TRP A 376 -8.90 -16.12 -13.00
N PHE A 377 -9.17 -14.82 -13.04
CA PHE A 377 -10.12 -14.15 -12.17
C PHE A 377 -10.58 -12.83 -12.79
N LEU A 378 -11.72 -12.34 -12.30
CA LEU A 378 -12.20 -10.98 -12.48
C LEU A 378 -12.39 -10.35 -11.09
N PHE A 379 -11.92 -9.13 -10.95
CA PHE A 379 -12.02 -8.29 -9.76
C PHE A 379 -12.81 -7.03 -10.13
N VAL A 380 -13.75 -6.64 -9.27
CA VAL A 380 -14.54 -5.41 -9.39
C VAL A 380 -14.43 -4.67 -8.07
N GLY A 381 -13.75 -3.54 -8.06
CA GLY A 381 -13.61 -2.67 -6.90
C GLY A 381 -14.66 -1.55 -6.89
N ASN A 382 -15.14 -1.17 -5.72
CA ASN A 382 -15.92 0.04 -5.50
C ASN A 382 -14.98 1.26 -5.46
N GLY A 383 -14.91 1.99 -6.56
CA GLY A 383 -13.96 3.09 -6.78
C GLY A 383 -12.64 2.64 -7.43
N PRO A 384 -11.89 3.59 -8.05
CA PRO A 384 -10.58 3.33 -8.63
C PRO A 384 -9.57 2.90 -7.57
N TYR A 385 -9.00 1.70 -7.71
CA TYR A 385 -7.88 1.27 -6.89
C TYR A 385 -6.56 1.76 -7.48
N HIS A 386 -5.58 1.96 -6.61
CA HIS A 386 -4.19 2.22 -6.95
C HIS A 386 -3.27 1.14 -6.36
N PRO A 387 -2.15 0.86 -7.03
CA PRO A 387 -1.69 1.43 -8.30
C PRO A 387 -2.45 0.86 -9.51
N HIS A 388 -2.53 1.65 -10.59
CA HIS A 388 -2.88 1.16 -11.92
C HIS A 388 -1.81 0.21 -12.45
N GLY A 389 -2.23 -0.82 -13.17
CA GLY A 389 -1.32 -1.79 -13.76
C GLY A 389 -0.53 -2.61 -12.72
N ALA A 390 -1.06 -2.77 -11.52
CA ALA A 390 -0.53 -3.68 -10.52
C ALA A 390 -1.67 -4.19 -9.64
N ILE A 391 -1.33 -4.96 -8.62
CA ILE A 391 -2.32 -5.51 -7.68
C ILE A 391 -2.98 -4.34 -6.94
N PRO A 392 -4.32 -4.29 -6.87
CA PRO A 392 -5.06 -3.30 -6.09
C PRO A 392 -4.54 -3.22 -4.66
N ALA A 393 -4.19 -2.02 -4.19
CA ALA A 393 -3.58 -1.84 -2.86
C ALA A 393 -4.33 -0.84 -1.97
N TYR A 394 -4.80 0.28 -2.52
CA TYR A 394 -5.56 1.30 -1.78
C TYR A 394 -6.46 2.08 -2.74
N ARG A 395 -7.44 2.82 -2.21
CA ARG A 395 -8.29 3.75 -2.99
C ARG A 395 -7.92 5.19 -2.66
N PRO A 396 -7.65 6.06 -3.64
CA PRO A 396 -7.40 7.47 -3.39
C PRO A 396 -8.70 8.26 -3.21
N ARG A 397 -9.85 7.73 -3.66
CA ARG A 397 -11.19 8.31 -3.52
C ARG A 397 -12.24 7.23 -3.33
N MET A 398 -13.32 7.55 -2.62
CA MET A 398 -14.45 6.65 -2.38
C MET A 398 -15.79 7.20 -2.88
N ASP A 399 -15.80 8.39 -3.50
CA ASP A 399 -16.98 9.13 -3.97
C ASP A 399 -16.96 9.36 -5.49
N SER A 400 -16.21 8.52 -6.21
CA SER A 400 -15.93 8.70 -7.64
C SER A 400 -17.10 8.37 -8.58
N GLY A 401 -18.10 7.62 -8.11
CA GLY A 401 -19.20 7.11 -8.93
C GLY A 401 -18.77 6.06 -9.95
N LEU A 402 -17.63 5.39 -9.72
CA LEU A 402 -16.99 4.49 -10.68
C LEU A 402 -16.63 3.14 -10.05
N LEU A 403 -16.57 2.11 -10.88
CA LEU A 403 -16.11 0.76 -10.58
C LEU A 403 -14.74 0.53 -11.22
N ASP A 404 -13.86 -0.19 -10.52
CA ASP A 404 -12.56 -0.62 -11.02
C ASP A 404 -12.57 -2.10 -11.39
N VAL A 405 -12.55 -2.38 -12.68
CA VAL A 405 -12.65 -3.72 -13.25
C VAL A 405 -11.28 -4.20 -13.68
N ARG A 406 -10.78 -5.28 -13.09
CA ARG A 406 -9.45 -5.85 -13.37
C ARG A 406 -9.55 -7.34 -13.59
N TRP A 407 -8.88 -7.86 -14.61
CA TRP A 407 -8.85 -9.31 -14.83
C TRP A 407 -7.48 -9.78 -15.28
N LEU A 408 -7.13 -10.98 -14.83
CA LEU A 408 -5.93 -11.66 -15.26
C LEU A 408 -6.28 -12.64 -16.38
N ARG A 409 -5.81 -12.35 -17.58
CA ARG A 409 -6.11 -13.09 -18.79
C ARG A 409 -5.47 -14.48 -18.83
N ALA A 410 -6.27 -15.45 -19.25
CA ALA A 410 -5.85 -16.84 -19.47
C ALA A 410 -5.75 -17.20 -20.96
N ASP A 411 -6.38 -16.42 -21.84
CA ASP A 411 -6.47 -16.62 -23.31
C ASP A 411 -5.14 -16.44 -24.08
N LEU A 412 -4.07 -16.02 -23.39
CA LEU A 412 -2.75 -15.83 -23.99
C LEU A 412 -1.88 -17.09 -23.89
N ARG A 413 -1.09 -17.34 -24.94
CA ARG A 413 -0.05 -18.38 -24.92
C ARG A 413 0.91 -18.13 -23.76
N TRP A 414 1.11 -19.17 -22.94
CA TRP A 414 1.91 -19.12 -21.71
C TRP A 414 1.45 -18.05 -20.70
N SER A 415 0.14 -17.78 -20.62
CA SER A 415 -0.48 -16.81 -19.71
C SER A 415 0.04 -16.94 -18.27
N ARG A 416 0.14 -18.17 -17.74
CA ARG A 416 0.74 -18.47 -16.42
C ARG A 416 2.16 -17.92 -16.28
N THR A 417 3.06 -18.31 -17.17
CA THR A 417 4.48 -17.89 -17.14
C THR A 417 4.59 -16.38 -17.31
N ARG A 418 3.80 -15.80 -18.21
CA ARG A 418 3.76 -14.35 -18.45
C ARG A 418 3.24 -13.58 -17.25
N ALA A 419 2.25 -14.10 -16.50
CA ALA A 419 1.78 -13.51 -15.26
C ALA A 419 2.86 -13.56 -14.17
N MET A 420 3.58 -14.68 -14.04
CA MET A 420 4.70 -14.79 -13.09
C MET A 420 5.85 -13.83 -13.43
N ILE A 421 6.23 -13.72 -14.71
CA ILE A 421 7.25 -12.77 -15.17
C ILE A 421 6.76 -11.33 -14.94
N ALA A 422 5.49 -11.03 -15.24
CA ALA A 422 4.92 -9.71 -15.01
C ALA A 422 4.94 -9.33 -13.53
N LEU A 423 4.66 -10.27 -12.61
CA LEU A 423 4.82 -10.02 -11.18
C LEU A 423 6.28 -9.75 -10.80
N LEU A 424 7.21 -10.62 -11.22
CA LEU A 424 8.64 -10.51 -10.90
C LEU A 424 9.25 -9.21 -11.42
N LEU A 425 8.81 -8.75 -12.60
CA LEU A 425 9.27 -7.52 -13.22
C LEU A 425 8.44 -6.29 -12.84
N ALA A 426 7.46 -6.41 -11.93
CA ALA A 426 6.56 -5.32 -11.58
C ALA A 426 5.90 -4.68 -12.81
N ALA A 427 5.51 -5.49 -13.77
CA ALA A 427 5.16 -5.05 -15.12
C ALA A 427 3.76 -5.49 -15.53
N PHE A 428 2.85 -5.74 -14.58
CA PHE A 428 1.45 -6.06 -14.90
C PHE A 428 0.83 -5.02 -15.83
N GLY A 429 1.01 -3.72 -15.57
CA GLY A 429 0.46 -2.64 -16.39
C GLY A 429 1.07 -2.49 -17.78
N HIS A 430 2.14 -3.23 -18.08
CA HIS A 430 2.75 -3.26 -19.42
C HIS A 430 2.60 -4.65 -20.06
N SER A 431 2.03 -5.61 -19.33
CA SER A 431 1.86 -6.97 -19.79
C SER A 431 0.43 -7.18 -20.23
N LYS A 432 0.24 -7.67 -21.45
CA LYS A 432 -1.07 -8.02 -22.01
C LYS A 432 -1.84 -9.09 -21.21
N VAL A 433 -1.23 -9.71 -20.19
CA VAL A 433 -1.89 -10.70 -19.32
C VAL A 433 -2.79 -10.07 -18.27
N TYR A 434 -2.71 -8.76 -18.09
CA TYR A 434 -3.49 -8.04 -17.10
C TYR A 434 -4.10 -6.83 -17.79
N ASP A 435 -5.41 -6.75 -17.70
CA ASP A 435 -6.17 -5.62 -18.23
C ASP A 435 -6.96 -5.00 -17.07
N GLU A 436 -7.16 -3.69 -17.17
CA GLU A 436 -7.90 -2.89 -16.19
C GLU A 436 -8.80 -1.90 -16.93
N ARG A 437 -9.95 -1.57 -16.33
CA ARG A 437 -10.89 -0.61 -16.87
C ARG A 437 -11.67 0.06 -15.74
N ILE A 438 -11.93 1.35 -15.90
CA ILE A 438 -12.81 2.10 -15.02
C ILE A 438 -14.14 2.32 -15.75
N VAL A 439 -15.26 1.96 -15.12
CA VAL A 439 -16.61 2.03 -15.71
C VAL A 439 -17.63 2.48 -14.67
N HIS A 440 -18.80 2.96 -15.10
CA HIS A 440 -19.92 3.21 -14.18
C HIS A 440 -20.72 1.93 -13.88
N GLU A 441 -20.73 1.01 -14.84
CA GLU A 441 -21.57 -0.18 -14.83
C GLU A 441 -20.85 -1.29 -15.61
N LEU A 442 -21.06 -2.55 -15.19
CA LEU A 442 -20.49 -3.72 -15.84
C LEU A 442 -21.50 -4.87 -15.84
N THR A 443 -21.85 -5.35 -17.02
CA THR A 443 -22.59 -6.62 -17.18
C THR A 443 -21.61 -7.73 -17.55
N VAL A 444 -21.67 -8.84 -16.82
CA VAL A 444 -20.82 -10.01 -17.03
C VAL A 444 -21.68 -11.24 -17.19
N ASP A 445 -21.56 -11.92 -18.33
CA ASP A 445 -22.09 -13.26 -18.51
C ASP A 445 -21.00 -14.31 -18.34
N LEU A 446 -21.35 -15.44 -17.78
CA LEU A 446 -20.44 -16.53 -17.47
C LEU A 446 -20.89 -17.76 -18.24
N ALA A 447 -19.95 -18.55 -18.76
CA ALA A 447 -20.28 -19.77 -19.51
C ALA A 447 -20.99 -20.84 -18.65
N GLY A 448 -20.93 -20.71 -17.33
CA GLY A 448 -21.70 -21.49 -16.36
C GLY A 448 -21.68 -20.81 -14.99
N PRO A 449 -22.56 -21.19 -14.05
CA PRO A 449 -22.68 -20.53 -12.75
C PRO A 449 -21.35 -20.54 -11.97
N GLN A 450 -20.84 -19.36 -11.63
CA GLN A 450 -19.63 -19.19 -10.81
C GLN A 450 -19.98 -18.63 -9.44
N ALA A 451 -19.20 -19.03 -8.42
CA ALA A 451 -19.30 -18.44 -7.11
C ALA A 451 -18.77 -17.00 -7.13
N LEU A 452 -19.53 -16.09 -6.53
CA LEU A 452 -19.19 -14.69 -6.38
C LEU A 452 -18.84 -14.41 -4.92
N ALA A 453 -17.65 -13.85 -4.70
CA ALA A 453 -17.23 -13.37 -3.39
C ALA A 453 -17.32 -11.83 -3.34
N THR A 454 -17.95 -11.29 -2.31
CA THR A 454 -18.07 -9.85 -2.03
C THR A 454 -17.55 -9.55 -0.64
N ASP A 455 -16.66 -8.57 -0.49
CA ASP A 455 -16.11 -8.13 0.80
C ASP A 455 -15.55 -9.26 1.70
N GLY A 456 -15.13 -10.38 1.09
CA GLY A 456 -14.58 -11.56 1.78
C GLY A 456 -15.55 -12.73 1.95
N GLU A 457 -16.84 -12.56 1.65
CA GLU A 457 -17.87 -13.58 1.82
C GLU A 457 -18.44 -14.06 0.48
N VAL A 458 -18.80 -15.34 0.38
CA VAL A 458 -19.42 -15.90 -0.83
C VAL A 458 -20.92 -15.75 -0.75
N ILE A 459 -21.51 -14.95 -1.64
CA ILE A 459 -22.95 -14.63 -1.60
C ILE A 459 -23.82 -15.56 -2.45
N GLY A 460 -23.23 -16.33 -3.35
CA GLY A 460 -23.97 -17.28 -4.18
C GLY A 460 -23.27 -17.63 -5.48
N LYS A 461 -23.97 -18.39 -6.33
CA LYS A 461 -23.54 -18.72 -7.70
C LYS A 461 -24.50 -18.14 -8.72
N ALA A 462 -23.96 -17.52 -9.77
CA ALA A 462 -24.76 -17.00 -10.88
C ALA A 462 -24.02 -17.11 -12.20
N ALA A 463 -24.77 -17.09 -13.30
CA ALA A 463 -24.23 -17.03 -14.66
C ALA A 463 -24.32 -15.61 -15.26
N HIS A 464 -25.16 -14.75 -14.69
CA HIS A 464 -25.36 -13.37 -15.12
C HIS A 464 -25.15 -12.46 -13.93
N LEU A 465 -24.25 -11.49 -14.08
CA LEU A 465 -23.87 -10.54 -13.06
C LEU A 465 -24.00 -9.13 -13.60
N HIS A 466 -24.60 -8.25 -12.82
CA HIS A 466 -24.73 -6.83 -13.15
C HIS A 466 -24.17 -6.00 -12.00
N PHE A 467 -23.10 -5.25 -12.27
CA PHE A 467 -22.45 -4.38 -11.31
C PHE A 467 -22.75 -2.92 -11.63
N SER A 468 -23.05 -2.14 -10.61
CA SER A 468 -23.30 -0.69 -10.72
C SER A 468 -22.91 0.00 -9.42
N VAL A 469 -22.81 1.33 -9.45
CA VAL A 469 -22.82 2.14 -8.22
C VAL A 469 -24.26 2.26 -7.74
N ALA A 470 -24.53 1.76 -6.53
CA ALA A 470 -25.86 1.69 -5.95
C ALA A 470 -26.34 3.05 -5.44
N GLY A 471 -25.43 3.82 -4.87
CA GLY A 471 -25.73 5.11 -4.26
C GLY A 471 -24.59 5.60 -3.41
N ARG A 472 -24.88 6.60 -2.57
CA ARG A 472 -23.89 7.28 -1.74
C ARG A 472 -24.44 7.44 -0.33
N ILE A 473 -23.58 7.19 0.65
CA ILE A 473 -23.84 7.43 2.06
C ILE A 473 -22.87 8.48 2.60
N ALA A 474 -23.31 9.21 3.63
CA ALA A 474 -22.42 10.04 4.42
C ALA A 474 -21.81 9.19 5.53
N VAL A 475 -20.49 9.21 5.69
CA VAL A 475 -19.78 8.48 6.75
C VAL A 475 -19.08 9.49 7.66
N TYR A 476 -19.33 9.43 8.97
CA TYR A 476 -18.70 10.35 9.91
C TYR A 476 -17.18 10.22 9.89
N HIS A 477 -16.51 11.35 9.74
CA HIS A 477 -15.06 11.45 9.60
C HIS A 477 -14.63 12.84 10.04
N ARG A 478 -13.62 12.91 10.92
CA ARG A 478 -13.00 14.18 11.29
C ARG A 478 -11.92 14.56 10.29
N HIS A 479 -12.05 15.73 9.67
CA HIS A 479 -11.03 16.25 8.79
C HIS A 479 -9.79 16.65 9.61
N LYS A 480 -8.63 16.00 9.37
CA LYS A 480 -7.37 16.43 10.02
C LYS A 480 -6.94 17.78 9.38
N PRO A 481 -6.87 18.88 10.16
CA PRO A 481 -6.40 20.14 9.59
C PRO A 481 -4.89 20.03 9.25
N GLY A 482 -4.55 20.17 7.97
CA GLY A 482 -3.16 20.26 7.49
C GLY A 482 -2.59 19.06 6.74
N GLU A 483 -3.43 18.14 6.23
CA GLU A 483 -3.04 17.18 5.18
C GLU A 483 -3.13 17.75 3.76
#